data_AF-A0A653SW56-F1
#
_entry.id   AF-A0A653SW56-F1
#
_cell.length_a   1.000
_cell.length_b   1.000
_cell.length_c   1.000
_cell.angle_alpha   90.00
_cell.angle_beta   90.00
_cell.angle_gamma   90.00
#
_symmetry.space_group_name_H-M   'P 1'
#
loop_
_entity.id
_entity.type
_entity.pdbx_description
1 polymer ?
#
loop_
_entity_poly.entity_id
_entity_poly.type
_entity_poly.pdbx_seq_one_letter_code
_entity_poly.pdbx_strand_id
1 'polypeptide(L)'
;MIVRFRSSQLAVRLILAAGLVLGIGISPAVSAQEIMRAPAAVACDNLLLAEGATPEALLADCTCPPKGCVRTQGYWGNKPGVVWPRGYSRNASFFRSGLTWQQVLDSPVRGDAYFILAHQYIAAVLNIGAGASAPNSLRSIVLASGAWFASAVPGTCVKGACQLQRSWGSVLDEYNNGDYPGAPKHCDED
;
A
#
# COMPACT_ATOMS: atom_id res chain seq x y z
N MET A 1 -27.48 -20.68 -54.21
CA MET A 1 -26.31 -21.04 -55.06
C MET A 1 -25.10 -20.44 -54.38
N ILE A 2 -24.18 -21.11 -53.67
CA ILE A 2 -23.41 -22.34 -53.97
C ILE A 2 -22.97 -22.30 -55.43
N VAL A 3 -21.69 -22.12 -55.76
CA VAL A 3 -20.69 -23.20 -55.84
C VAL A 3 -19.27 -22.70 -55.51
N ARG A 4 -18.62 -23.42 -54.57
CA ARG A 4 -17.17 -23.43 -54.30
C ARG A 4 -16.41 -24.17 -55.43
N PHE A 5 -15.08 -24.16 -55.36
CA PHE A 5 -14.12 -25.26 -55.69
C PHE A 5 -12.95 -24.72 -56.51
N ARG A 6 -11.76 -24.61 -55.89
CA ARG A 6 -10.66 -25.62 -55.86
C ARG A 6 -9.80 -25.49 -57.14
N SER A 7 -8.51 -25.78 -57.16
CA SER A 7 -7.52 -26.21 -56.19
C SER A 7 -6.24 -26.43 -57.00
N SER A 8 -5.09 -26.26 -56.34
CA SER A 8 -3.89 -27.11 -56.45
C SER A 8 -3.21 -27.36 -57.80
N GLN A 9 -1.98 -26.88 -57.88
CA GLN A 9 -0.79 -27.62 -58.31
C GLN A 9 0.30 -27.16 -57.31
N LEU A 10 1.19 -27.92 -56.66
CA LEU A 10 1.66 -29.29 -56.69
C LEU A 10 2.45 -29.41 -55.34
N ALA A 11 2.03 -30.19 -54.35
CA ALA A 11 2.41 -31.58 -54.11
C ALA A 11 3.94 -31.78 -53.88
N VAL A 12 4.38 -32.20 -52.66
CA VAL A 12 4.66 -33.60 -52.26
C VAL A 12 6.19 -33.78 -52.12
N ARG A 13 6.85 -34.32 -51.08
CA ARG A 13 6.55 -35.24 -49.95
C ARG A 13 7.72 -35.17 -48.91
N LEU A 14 7.46 -35.23 -47.60
CA LEU A 14 7.62 -36.41 -46.68
C LEU A 14 9.08 -36.64 -46.22
N ILE A 15 9.42 -36.59 -44.93
CA ILE A 15 9.45 -37.68 -43.90
C ILE A 15 9.61 -36.99 -42.50
N LEU A 16 8.68 -37.07 -41.54
CA LEU A 16 8.51 -38.05 -40.42
C LEU A 16 9.73 -38.28 -39.48
N ALA A 17 9.66 -37.75 -38.24
CA ALA A 17 9.74 -38.51 -36.97
C ALA A 17 9.77 -37.57 -35.74
N ALA A 18 9.22 -38.05 -34.63
CA ALA A 18 8.75 -37.34 -33.45
C ALA A 18 9.72 -37.33 -32.25
N GLY A 19 9.50 -36.41 -31.29
CA GLY A 19 9.52 -36.75 -29.86
C GLY A 19 10.45 -35.97 -28.92
N LEU A 20 9.82 -35.32 -27.92
CA LEU A 20 10.31 -34.97 -26.56
C LEU A 20 11.03 -33.59 -26.40
N VAL A 21 10.29 -32.50 -26.09
CA VAL A 21 10.02 -31.92 -24.73
C VAL A 21 11.27 -31.22 -24.17
N LEU A 22 11.34 -29.94 -23.78
CA LEU A 22 10.39 -28.87 -23.41
C LEU A 22 11.17 -27.53 -23.42
N GLY A 23 10.48 -26.40 -23.61
CA GLY A 23 10.98 -25.08 -23.16
C GLY A 23 10.87 -23.95 -24.18
N ILE A 24 9.68 -23.39 -24.35
CA ILE A 24 9.40 -22.21 -25.17
C ILE A 24 9.47 -20.96 -24.28
N GLY A 25 10.04 -19.85 -24.75
CA GLY A 25 9.52 -18.52 -24.38
C GLY A 25 10.50 -17.38 -24.06
N ILE A 26 10.95 -16.66 -25.10
CA ILE A 26 10.98 -15.19 -25.27
C ILE A 26 10.69 -14.24 -24.07
N SER A 27 11.66 -13.32 -23.84
CA SER A 27 11.76 -11.93 -23.29
C SER A 27 10.54 -11.17 -22.66
N PRO A 28 10.73 -9.94 -22.12
CA PRO A 28 11.41 -9.52 -20.89
C PRO A 28 10.44 -8.72 -19.98
N ALA A 29 10.18 -9.16 -18.75
CA ALA A 29 9.55 -8.34 -17.71
C ALA A 29 9.69 -9.04 -16.37
N VAL A 30 10.52 -8.52 -15.47
CA VAL A 30 10.32 -8.78 -14.04
C VAL A 30 9.04 -8.03 -13.67
N SER A 31 7.92 -8.74 -13.77
CA SER A 31 6.60 -8.27 -13.38
C SER A 31 6.62 -7.87 -11.90
N ALA A 32 5.94 -6.77 -11.57
CA ALA A 32 5.81 -6.19 -10.23
C ALA A 32 4.98 -7.05 -9.24
N GLN A 33 5.05 -8.37 -9.36
CA GLN A 33 4.25 -9.34 -8.58
C GLN A 33 5.05 -10.14 -7.55
N GLU A 34 6.34 -9.87 -7.37
CA GLU A 34 7.20 -10.66 -6.47
C GLU A 34 7.67 -9.96 -5.18
N ILE A 35 6.95 -8.92 -4.69
CA ILE A 35 7.22 -8.29 -3.37
C ILE A 35 6.04 -8.45 -2.36
N MET A 36 4.94 -9.10 -2.72
CA MET A 36 3.85 -9.41 -1.76
C MET A 36 3.62 -10.91 -1.60
N ARG A 37 4.64 -11.64 -1.13
CA ARG A 37 4.44 -12.86 -0.34
C ARG A 37 4.49 -12.50 1.14
N ALA A 38 3.46 -11.80 1.60
CA ALA A 38 3.00 -11.97 2.97
C ALA A 38 2.01 -13.15 2.94
N PRO A 39 2.06 -14.11 3.87
CA PRO A 39 1.02 -15.12 3.94
C PRO A 39 -0.32 -14.39 4.11
N ALA A 40 -1.32 -14.83 3.35
CA ALA A 40 -2.70 -14.45 3.58
C ALA A 40 -2.95 -14.50 5.10
N ALA A 41 -3.46 -13.38 5.63
CA ALA A 41 -3.90 -13.32 7.00
C ALA A 41 -4.74 -14.57 7.28
N VAL A 42 -4.31 -15.31 8.29
CA VAL A 42 -5.05 -16.41 8.90
C VAL A 42 -6.51 -16.00 8.98
N ALA A 43 -7.36 -16.88 8.45
CA ALA A 43 -8.80 -16.77 8.44
C ALA A 43 -9.33 -16.23 9.78
N CYS A 44 -10.24 -15.27 9.75
CA CYS A 44 -11.18 -15.11 10.84
C CYS A 44 -12.09 -16.37 10.78
N ASP A 45 -11.64 -17.49 11.38
CA ASP A 45 -12.36 -18.77 11.42
C ASP A 45 -13.68 -18.62 12.19
N ASN A 46 -14.77 -18.43 11.45
CA ASN A 46 -16.00 -19.20 11.53
C ASN A 46 -16.99 -18.66 10.50
N LEU A 47 -16.83 -19.08 9.23
CA LEU A 47 -17.92 -19.02 8.27
C LEU A 47 -18.90 -20.15 8.62
N LEU A 48 -19.70 -19.96 9.67
CA LEU A 48 -20.95 -20.69 9.77
C LEU A 48 -21.86 -20.09 8.71
N LEU A 49 -22.12 -20.85 7.66
CA LEU A 49 -23.04 -20.50 6.59
C LEU A 49 -24.43 -20.23 7.20
N ALA A 50 -24.71 -18.97 7.51
CA ALA A 50 -26.08 -18.52 7.72
C ALA A 50 -26.71 -18.39 6.33
N GLU A 51 -27.52 -19.37 5.97
CA GLU A 51 -28.39 -19.30 4.80
C GLU A 51 -29.28 -18.05 4.94
N GLY A 52 -29.04 -17.03 4.11
CA GLY A 52 -29.84 -15.79 4.11
C GLY A 52 -29.09 -14.46 4.19
N ALA A 53 -27.77 -14.42 4.08
CA ALA A 53 -27.03 -13.15 4.02
C ALA A 53 -27.39 -12.36 2.73
N THR A 54 -27.90 -11.13 2.88
CA THR A 54 -28.22 -10.24 1.74
C THR A 54 -26.93 -9.73 1.07
N PRO A 55 -26.97 -9.24 -0.18
CA PRO A 55 -25.80 -8.70 -0.85
C PRO A 55 -25.12 -7.55 -0.07
N GLU A 56 -25.83 -6.81 0.78
CA GLU A 56 -25.22 -5.80 1.67
C GLU A 56 -24.39 -6.41 2.81
N ALA A 57 -24.68 -7.65 3.23
CA ALA A 57 -23.86 -8.37 4.21
C ALA A 57 -22.56 -8.92 3.61
N LEU A 58 -22.44 -8.93 2.27
CA LEU A 58 -21.23 -9.36 1.56
C LEU A 58 -20.17 -8.24 1.43
N LEU A 59 -20.51 -7.00 1.81
CA LEU A 59 -19.59 -5.86 1.94
C LEU A 59 -19.09 -5.68 3.37
N ALA A 60 -19.41 -6.60 4.27
CA ALA A 60 -18.78 -6.67 5.58
C ALA A 60 -17.29 -6.95 5.37
N ASP A 61 -16.51 -5.86 5.31
CA ASP A 61 -15.07 -5.87 5.58
C ASP A 61 -14.89 -6.80 6.78
N CYS A 62 -14.19 -7.91 6.56
CA CYS A 62 -13.94 -8.91 7.59
C CYS A 62 -13.13 -8.22 8.70
N THR A 63 -13.84 -7.57 9.62
CA THR A 63 -13.27 -6.71 10.65
C THR A 63 -12.86 -7.61 11.79
N CYS A 64 -11.74 -8.31 11.56
CA CYS A 64 -10.96 -8.85 12.66
C CYS A 64 -10.66 -7.67 13.62
N PRO A 65 -10.83 -7.82 14.95
CA PRO A 65 -10.75 -6.71 15.91
C PRO A 65 -9.46 -5.87 15.75
N PRO A 66 -9.52 -4.54 15.91
CA PRO A 66 -8.33 -3.71 15.83
C PRO A 66 -7.28 -4.15 16.85
N LYS A 67 -6.03 -4.31 16.40
CA LYS A 67 -4.90 -4.78 17.20
C LYS A 67 -3.90 -3.65 17.43
N GLY A 68 -3.35 -3.59 18.63
CA GLY A 68 -2.32 -2.62 19.00
C GLY A 68 -2.93 -1.27 19.36
N CYS A 69 -2.15 -0.22 19.23
CA CYS A 69 -2.57 1.16 19.47
C CYS A 69 -1.72 2.10 18.61
N VAL A 70 -2.21 3.32 18.38
CA VAL A 70 -1.58 4.30 17.48
C VAL A 70 -1.01 5.49 18.26
N ARG A 71 0.00 6.13 17.67
CA ARG A 71 0.67 7.32 18.22
C ARG A 71 0.73 8.42 17.16
N THR A 72 0.73 9.67 17.62
CA THR A 72 0.83 10.85 16.74
C THR A 72 2.23 11.01 16.16
N GLN A 73 2.34 11.85 15.13
CA GLN A 73 3.62 12.34 14.61
C GLN A 73 4.49 13.02 15.67
N GLY A 74 3.87 13.68 16.66
CA GLY A 74 4.59 14.31 17.77
C GLY A 74 5.29 13.29 18.67
N TYR A 75 4.64 12.16 18.96
CA TYR A 75 5.27 11.06 19.68
C TYR A 75 6.51 10.53 18.93
N TRP A 76 6.35 10.19 17.65
CA TRP A 76 7.44 9.62 16.85
C TRP A 76 8.60 10.58 16.63
N GLY A 77 8.30 11.86 16.37
CA GLY A 77 9.28 12.90 16.08
C GLY A 77 10.01 13.42 17.31
N ASN A 78 9.30 13.59 18.43
CA ASN A 78 9.79 14.41 19.54
C ASN A 78 10.01 13.65 20.86
N LYS A 79 9.34 12.50 21.10
CA LYS A 79 9.47 11.81 22.40
C LYS A 79 10.88 11.23 22.56
N PRO A 80 11.64 11.61 23.61
CA PRO A 80 12.99 11.10 23.85
C PRO A 80 12.98 9.59 24.07
N GLY A 81 14.05 8.91 23.63
CA GLY A 81 14.23 7.47 23.86
C GLY A 81 13.32 6.55 23.05
N VAL A 82 12.42 7.08 22.20
CA VAL A 82 11.58 6.25 21.34
C VAL A 82 12.42 5.59 20.25
N VAL A 83 12.48 4.25 20.33
CA VAL A 83 13.06 3.38 19.32
C VAL A 83 12.05 3.16 18.21
N TRP A 84 12.45 3.45 16.97
CA TRP A 84 11.60 3.21 15.80
C TRP A 84 11.55 1.72 15.45
N PRO A 85 10.43 1.23 14.87
CA PRO A 85 10.33 -0.17 14.46
C PRO A 85 11.42 -0.57 13.47
N ARG A 86 11.80 -1.85 13.48
CA ARG A 86 12.83 -2.41 12.61
C ARG A 86 12.51 -2.11 11.14
N GLY A 87 13.52 -1.64 10.40
CA GLY A 87 13.39 -1.25 9.00
C GLY A 87 13.16 0.25 8.78
N TYR A 88 12.86 1.00 9.84
CA TYR A 88 12.77 2.46 9.82
C TYR A 88 13.92 3.08 10.61
N SER A 89 14.39 4.24 10.16
CA SER A 89 15.46 4.97 10.82
C SER A 89 15.24 6.46 10.66
N ARG A 90 15.46 7.21 11.75
CA ARG A 90 15.45 8.67 11.78
C ARG A 90 16.38 9.28 10.73
N ASN A 91 17.52 8.63 10.48
CA ASN A 91 18.57 9.10 9.59
C ASN A 91 18.46 8.56 8.16
N ALA A 92 17.48 7.70 7.86
CA ALA A 92 17.24 7.25 6.50
C ALA A 92 16.76 8.43 5.65
N SER A 93 17.09 8.44 4.35
CA SER A 93 16.53 9.42 3.41
C SER A 93 15.02 9.22 3.25
N PHE A 94 14.27 10.32 3.29
CA PHE A 94 12.84 10.32 3.00
C PHE A 94 12.64 10.49 1.50
N PHE A 95 12.50 9.37 0.79
CA PHE A 95 12.35 9.31 -0.67
C PHE A 95 13.38 10.22 -1.38
N ARG A 96 12.91 11.10 -2.28
CA ARG A 96 13.74 12.03 -3.07
C ARG A 96 13.76 13.44 -2.49
N SER A 97 13.34 13.63 -1.23
CA SER A 97 13.20 14.96 -0.62
C SER A 97 14.52 15.70 -0.39
N GLY A 98 15.64 14.97 -0.34
CA GLY A 98 16.92 15.48 0.17
C GLY A 98 16.97 15.63 1.69
N LEU A 99 15.91 15.22 2.41
CA LEU A 99 15.81 15.23 3.86
C LEU A 99 15.81 13.80 4.40
N THR A 100 16.24 13.64 5.64
CA THR A 100 16.01 12.42 6.40
C THR A 100 14.59 12.36 6.95
N TRP A 101 14.14 11.19 7.38
CA TRP A 101 12.81 11.05 8.02
C TRP A 101 12.65 11.96 9.24
N GLN A 102 13.68 12.10 10.07
CA GLN A 102 13.66 13.03 11.18
C GLN A 102 13.58 14.48 10.71
N GLN A 103 14.40 14.87 9.74
CA GLN A 103 14.38 16.25 9.22
C GLN A 103 13.03 16.60 8.58
N VAL A 104 12.32 15.64 8.00
CA VAL A 104 10.94 15.85 7.56
C VAL A 104 10.04 16.15 8.75
N LEU A 105 10.06 15.37 9.83
CA LEU A 105 9.25 15.62 11.02
C LEU A 105 9.61 16.96 11.71
N ASP A 106 10.86 17.38 11.64
CA ASP A 106 11.34 18.67 12.15
C ASP A 106 10.98 19.86 11.24
N SER A 107 10.57 19.60 10.00
CA SER A 107 10.27 20.65 9.03
C SER A 107 8.93 21.32 9.34
N PRO A 108 8.85 22.66 9.23
CA PRO A 108 7.62 23.36 9.54
C PRO A 108 6.59 23.17 8.42
N VAL A 109 5.43 22.60 8.75
CA VAL A 109 4.38 22.29 7.76
C VAL A 109 3.85 23.52 7.03
N ARG A 110 3.53 24.62 7.73
CA ARG A 110 3.11 25.93 7.17
C ARG A 110 2.03 25.90 6.07
N GLY A 111 1.19 24.85 6.06
CA GLY A 111 0.18 24.65 5.01
C GLY A 111 0.74 24.14 3.67
N ASP A 112 1.97 23.65 3.63
CA ASP A 112 2.50 22.89 2.50
C ASP A 112 1.94 21.46 2.54
N ALA A 113 1.20 21.07 1.50
CA ALA A 113 0.57 19.75 1.44
C ALA A 113 1.59 18.61 1.39
N TYR A 114 2.81 18.86 0.90
CA TYR A 114 3.91 17.89 0.95
C TYR A 114 4.23 17.54 2.39
N PHE A 115 4.48 18.55 3.23
CA PHE A 115 4.81 18.33 4.64
C PHE A 115 3.58 17.89 5.46
N ILE A 116 2.37 18.36 5.15
CA ILE A 116 1.14 17.82 5.77
C ILE A 116 1.08 16.30 5.58
N LEU A 117 1.19 15.85 4.33
CA LEU A 117 1.13 14.41 4.05
C LEU A 117 2.34 13.67 4.63
N ALA A 118 3.54 14.25 4.55
CA ALA A 118 4.76 13.55 4.94
C ALA A 118 4.80 13.27 6.45
N HIS A 119 4.39 14.23 7.29
CA HIS A 119 4.34 14.01 8.73
C HIS A 119 3.38 12.88 9.09
N GLN A 120 2.17 12.89 8.49
CA GLN A 120 1.15 11.90 8.82
C GLN A 120 1.45 10.53 8.19
N TYR A 121 2.10 10.50 7.03
CA TYR A 121 2.63 9.29 6.43
C TYR A 121 3.66 8.62 7.32
N ILE A 122 4.65 9.38 7.82
CA ILE A 122 5.72 8.85 8.68
C ILE A 122 5.12 8.26 9.96
N ALA A 123 4.19 8.94 10.61
CA ALA A 123 3.53 8.41 11.80
C ALA A 123 2.73 7.13 11.50
N ALA A 124 1.99 7.10 10.38
CA ALA A 124 1.16 5.95 10.03
C ALA A 124 1.99 4.69 9.75
N VAL A 125 3.09 4.82 8.99
CA VAL A 125 3.97 3.67 8.71
C VAL A 125 4.72 3.20 9.95
N LEU A 126 5.08 4.10 10.87
CA LEU A 126 5.69 3.73 12.15
C LEU A 126 4.68 3.03 13.07
N ASN A 127 3.43 3.48 13.12
CA ASN A 127 2.36 2.78 13.85
C ASN A 127 2.14 1.36 13.33
N ILE A 128 2.04 1.20 12.00
CA ILE A 128 1.90 -0.12 11.35
C ILE A 128 3.14 -0.98 11.62
N GLY A 129 4.35 -0.40 11.50
CA GLY A 129 5.60 -1.08 11.79
C GLY A 129 5.74 -1.51 13.25
N ALA A 130 5.14 -0.77 14.18
CA ALA A 130 5.07 -1.10 15.60
C ALA A 130 3.99 -2.17 15.93
N GLY A 131 3.22 -2.61 14.94
CA GLY A 131 2.24 -3.69 15.08
C GLY A 131 0.79 -3.24 15.24
N ALA A 132 0.48 -1.95 15.05
CA ALA A 132 -0.90 -1.50 14.96
C ALA A 132 -1.57 -2.03 13.68
N SER A 133 -2.79 -2.54 13.79
CA SER A 133 -3.58 -2.89 12.61
C SER A 133 -4.00 -1.63 11.85
N ALA A 134 -4.30 -1.79 10.55
CA ALA A 134 -4.77 -0.71 9.70
C ALA A 134 -5.84 -1.26 8.72
N PRO A 135 -7.02 -0.63 8.64
CA PRO A 135 -8.05 -1.00 7.65
C PRO A 135 -7.54 -0.95 6.21
N ASN A 136 -8.15 -1.73 5.31
CA ASN A 136 -7.70 -1.84 3.91
C ASN A 136 -7.76 -0.51 3.15
N SER A 137 -8.78 0.31 3.42
CA SER A 137 -8.93 1.67 2.90
C SER A 137 -7.73 2.55 3.29
N LEU A 138 -7.33 2.51 4.56
CA LEU A 138 -6.17 3.26 5.07
C LEU A 138 -4.87 2.76 4.45
N ARG A 139 -4.67 1.43 4.37
CA ARG A 139 -3.48 0.84 3.74
C ARG A 139 -3.35 1.26 2.28
N SER A 140 -4.46 1.40 1.56
CA SER A 140 -4.47 1.91 0.19
C SER A 140 -3.96 3.35 0.11
N ILE A 141 -4.31 4.22 1.07
CA ILE A 141 -3.82 5.60 1.14
C ILE A 141 -2.33 5.63 1.50
N VAL A 142 -1.87 4.79 2.42
CA VAL A 142 -0.44 4.66 2.74
C VAL A 142 0.36 4.25 1.49
N LEU A 143 -0.11 3.25 0.75
CA LEU A 143 0.52 2.81 -0.50
C LEU A 143 0.52 3.92 -1.57
N ALA A 144 -0.61 4.59 -1.77
CA ALA A 144 -0.73 5.69 -2.72
C ALA A 144 0.19 6.87 -2.36
N SER A 145 0.31 7.18 -1.07
CA SER A 145 1.20 8.23 -0.56
C SER A 145 2.66 7.88 -0.81
N GLY A 146 3.08 6.65 -0.52
CA GLY A 146 4.44 6.18 -0.81
C GLY A 146 4.77 6.22 -2.31
N ALA A 147 3.83 5.81 -3.17
CA ALA A 147 3.98 5.90 -4.61
C ALA A 147 4.10 7.36 -5.08
N TRP A 148 3.34 8.27 -4.48
CA TRP A 148 3.42 9.71 -4.79
C TRP A 148 4.77 10.32 -4.35
N PHE A 149 5.27 9.97 -3.16
CA PHE A 149 6.59 10.43 -2.69
C PHE A 149 7.78 9.89 -3.51
N ALA A 150 7.59 8.82 -4.30
CA ALA A 150 8.64 8.32 -5.19
C ALA A 150 9.10 9.35 -6.25
N SER A 151 8.23 10.31 -6.60
CA SER A 151 8.56 11.39 -7.53
C SER A 151 8.41 12.80 -6.93
N ALA A 152 7.60 12.98 -5.89
CA ALA A 152 7.39 14.27 -5.26
C ALA A 152 8.58 14.71 -4.36
N VAL A 153 8.87 16.01 -4.38
CA VAL A 153 9.91 16.66 -3.56
C VAL A 153 9.33 17.90 -2.86
N PRO A 154 9.95 18.41 -1.76
CA PRO A 154 9.56 19.68 -1.17
C PRO A 154 9.40 20.78 -2.23
N GLY A 155 8.30 21.54 -2.16
CA GLY A 155 7.93 22.53 -3.18
C GLY A 155 7.09 21.99 -4.35
N THR A 156 6.88 20.67 -4.47
CA THR A 156 5.93 20.09 -5.44
C THR A 156 4.50 20.59 -5.20
N CYS A 157 4.15 20.83 -3.93
CA CYS A 157 2.86 21.34 -3.51
C CYS A 157 2.97 22.76 -2.95
N VAL A 158 2.78 23.77 -3.79
CA VAL A 158 2.69 25.15 -3.30
C VAL A 158 1.49 25.30 -2.35
N LYS A 159 1.53 26.32 -1.48
CA LYS A 159 0.46 26.61 -0.53
C LYS A 159 -0.89 26.72 -1.26
N GLY A 160 -1.89 25.96 -0.79
CA GLY A 160 -3.24 25.91 -1.40
C GLY A 160 -3.39 24.91 -2.56
N ALA A 161 -2.30 24.29 -3.04
CA ALA A 161 -2.36 23.21 -4.03
C ALA A 161 -2.47 21.82 -3.37
N CYS A 162 -2.48 20.78 -4.21
CA CYS A 162 -2.45 19.37 -3.81
C CYS A 162 -3.57 18.96 -2.85
N GLN A 163 -4.82 19.23 -3.23
CA GLN A 163 -5.99 18.92 -2.41
C GLN A 163 -6.10 17.42 -2.09
N LEU A 164 -5.67 16.56 -3.02
CA LEU A 164 -5.62 15.12 -2.80
C LEU A 164 -4.63 14.74 -1.67
N GLN A 165 -3.41 15.29 -1.69
CA GLN A 165 -2.42 15.04 -0.64
C GLN A 165 -2.85 15.60 0.71
N ARG A 166 -3.57 16.73 0.73
CA ARG A 166 -4.20 17.25 1.95
C ARG A 166 -5.24 16.29 2.50
N SER A 167 -6.10 15.76 1.63
CA SER A 167 -7.12 14.77 1.99
C SER A 167 -6.48 13.48 2.53
N TRP A 168 -5.45 12.95 1.86
CA TRP A 168 -4.68 11.81 2.37
C TRP A 168 -4.03 12.12 3.72
N GLY A 169 -3.44 13.31 3.88
CA GLY A 169 -2.88 13.75 5.15
C GLY A 169 -3.91 13.76 6.26
N SER A 170 -5.13 14.26 5.99
CA SER A 170 -6.25 14.26 6.95
C SER A 170 -6.67 12.84 7.36
N VAL A 171 -6.77 11.91 6.40
CA VAL A 171 -7.14 10.52 6.72
C VAL A 171 -6.06 9.82 7.54
N LEU A 172 -4.79 10.06 7.22
CA LEU A 172 -3.68 9.52 8.01
C LEU A 172 -3.59 10.18 9.39
N ASP A 173 -3.96 11.45 9.51
CA ASP A 173 -4.10 12.15 10.80
C ASP A 173 -5.14 11.48 11.69
N GLU A 174 -6.36 11.25 11.18
CA GLU A 174 -7.42 10.53 11.92
C GLU A 174 -6.93 9.16 12.42
N TYR A 175 -6.16 8.44 11.60
CA TYR A 175 -5.58 7.17 12.03
C TYR A 175 -4.51 7.33 13.10
N ASN A 176 -3.58 8.27 12.92
CA ASN A 176 -2.53 8.50 13.90
C ASN A 176 -3.08 9.03 15.23
N ASN A 177 -4.26 9.68 15.20
CA ASN A 177 -4.99 10.16 16.36
C ASN A 177 -5.95 9.12 16.98
N GLY A 178 -6.03 7.90 16.44
CA GLY A 178 -6.92 6.85 16.96
C GLY A 178 -8.42 7.08 16.69
N ASP A 179 -8.74 8.00 15.78
CA ASP A 179 -10.09 8.42 15.43
C ASP A 179 -10.62 7.71 14.17
N TYR A 180 -9.74 7.10 13.36
CA TYR A 180 -10.15 6.39 12.15
C TYR A 180 -11.07 5.18 12.47
N PRO A 181 -12.26 5.07 11.84
CA PRO A 181 -13.19 3.96 12.08
C PRO A 181 -12.57 2.59 11.78
N GLY A 182 -12.71 1.65 12.71
CA GLY A 182 -12.16 0.29 12.56
C GLY A 182 -10.63 0.21 12.74
N ALA A 183 -9.95 1.30 13.11
CA ALA A 183 -8.55 1.28 13.50
C ALA A 183 -8.37 1.19 15.03
N PRO A 184 -7.15 0.83 15.51
CA PRO A 184 -6.85 0.85 16.93
C PRO A 184 -6.96 2.25 17.53
N LYS A 185 -7.29 2.32 18.81
CA LYS A 185 -7.29 3.56 19.57
C LYS A 185 -5.89 4.04 19.90
N HIS A 186 -5.81 5.29 20.34
CA HIS A 186 -4.58 5.85 20.87
C HIS A 186 -4.02 4.98 21.99
N CYS A 187 -2.70 4.86 22.04
CA CYS A 187 -2.06 4.24 23.19
C CYS A 187 -2.27 5.12 24.42
N ASP A 188 -2.43 4.49 25.57
CA ASP A 188 -2.41 5.21 26.84
C ASP A 188 -1.09 5.97 26.99
N GLU A 189 -1.15 7.13 27.65
CA GLU A 189 0.01 7.98 27.91
C GLU A 189 0.96 7.25 28.88
N ASP A 190 2.06 6.67 28.37
CA ASP A 190 3.20 6.22 29.19
C ASP A 190 4.07 7.38 29.68
#